data_AF-W4LGR1-F1
#
_entry.id   AF-W4LGR1-F1
#
_cell.length_a   1.000
_cell.length_b   1.000
_cell.length_c   1.000
_cell.angle_alpha   90.00
_cell.angle_beta   90.00
_cell.angle_gamma   90.00
#
_symmetry.space_group_name_H-M   'P 1'
#
loop_
_entity.id
_entity.type
_entity.pdbx_description
1 polymer ?
#
loop_
_entity_poly.entity_id
_entity_poly.type
_entity_poly.pdbx_seq_one_letter_code
_entity_poly.pdbx_strand_id
1 'polypeptide(L)'
;RYTCHLSWTTACAGCHLPVQANWKKTMHRFGGDQTRNWTSYNPQAIRVDQFILGIHGSVKSGAAVEGKVAPVRSSSALVLSSTNANRERIYIQQAPMSSPGYSSQAFNPHFPHTVRSIETKTCTDCHLSGKFTGKNDNNAWLQSVLGQGSNFVNFIGRHAWVAEGPAGFEAVAVTEWDEPQAVYGSSLHKLAYPDRYREHLKRQRTLAMARHHSGANILKLQLRGEYLYTANGPDGFRVYDVANVDNKGFSERMVTAPVSPWGQNTHVDTTYATSVALPTTMPVDPARCYRETQPQVEISPSERLPDTACRPKNEEQRMHEIYRYAFVTDREEGLIMVNVDTLADRDPRNNFLHRSATYNPSNGMLDGAANMAIAGVYAYILARRGLVVVNLDDPVNPQVAAEVPTPWLSNPRAIDIQFRYAFVVDQEGLKAIDITAPERPMVVSALPLADARDIYVARTYAYIAAGRQGLAIVDIRHPEALNDVMVYTAEGQINDARGVKLGTTNASLFAYVADGKNGLRVLQLTSPNETPWFEGFSPQPLPKLIATYKTHGPALALSKGLDRDRAVDESGHQVSVFGRIGSRPFTGLEMQRLYLRDDPARPGKKSLYRVDDPKVDKVMESYRTTEMGRVKPQ
;
A
#
# COMPACT_ATOMS: atom_id res chain seq x y z
N ARG A 1 16.27 25.98 7.99
CA ARG A 1 15.85 27.11 7.13
C ARG A 1 15.43 26.63 5.74
N TYR A 2 16.19 25.80 5.02
CA TYR A 2 15.76 25.36 3.67
C TYR A 2 14.48 24.53 3.65
N THR A 3 14.24 23.66 4.65
CA THR A 3 13.05 22.79 4.75
C THR A 3 11.72 23.52 4.58
N CYS A 4 11.63 24.79 4.98
CA CYS A 4 10.40 25.57 4.90
C CYS A 4 10.26 26.36 3.58
N HIS A 5 11.33 26.61 2.82
CA HIS A 5 11.29 27.50 1.63
C HIS A 5 11.32 26.73 0.30
N LEU A 6 10.64 25.58 0.26
CA LEU A 6 10.52 24.74 -0.93
C LEU A 6 9.26 25.11 -1.69
N SER A 7 9.40 25.35 -2.99
CA SER A 7 8.29 25.48 -3.92
C SER A 7 7.57 24.13 -4.11
N TRP A 8 8.32 23.08 -4.48
CA TRP A 8 7.81 21.71 -4.68
C TRP A 8 8.92 20.67 -4.50
N THR A 9 8.53 19.40 -4.37
CA THR A 9 9.43 18.25 -4.36
C THR A 9 8.96 17.24 -5.39
N THR A 10 9.76 16.95 -6.42
CA THR A 10 9.45 15.85 -7.35
C THR A 10 9.56 14.54 -6.60
N ALA A 11 8.50 13.75 -6.62
CA ALA A 11 8.51 12.39 -6.15
C ALA A 11 8.26 11.43 -7.32
N CYS A 12 9.17 10.48 -7.45
CA CYS A 12 9.07 9.40 -8.43
C CYS A 12 8.52 8.16 -7.73
N ALA A 13 7.24 7.86 -7.92
CA ALA A 13 6.61 6.63 -7.46
C ALA A 13 6.93 5.49 -8.45
N GLY A 14 8.22 5.31 -8.73
CA GLY A 14 8.74 4.15 -9.42
C GLY A 14 8.89 4.22 -10.92
N CYS A 15 9.74 3.31 -11.41
CA CYS A 15 10.09 3.12 -12.81
C CYS A 15 10.07 1.63 -13.12
N HIS A 16 9.47 1.30 -14.25
CA HIS A 16 9.51 -0.05 -14.79
C HIS A 16 10.72 -0.18 -15.72
N LEU A 17 11.53 -1.20 -15.48
CA LEU A 17 12.72 -1.52 -16.25
C LEU A 17 12.52 -2.87 -16.94
N PRO A 18 11.96 -2.91 -18.17
CA PRO A 18 11.86 -4.12 -18.95
C PRO A 18 13.20 -4.45 -19.61
N VAL A 19 13.83 -5.52 -19.15
CA VAL A 19 15.06 -6.08 -19.71
C VAL A 19 14.71 -7.01 -20.88
N GLN A 20 15.36 -6.83 -22.04
CA GLN A 20 15.15 -7.65 -23.23
C GLN A 20 16.46 -8.19 -23.78
N ALA A 21 16.59 -9.52 -23.85
CA ALA A 21 17.81 -10.22 -24.27
C ALA A 21 18.02 -10.36 -25.79
N ASN A 22 17.20 -9.71 -26.60
CA ASN A 22 17.22 -9.82 -28.07
C ASN A 22 17.73 -8.57 -28.79
N TRP A 23 18.19 -7.56 -28.05
CA TRP A 23 18.60 -6.28 -28.63
C TRP A 23 20.11 -6.09 -28.43
N LYS A 24 20.86 -6.12 -29.52
CA LYS A 24 22.30 -5.80 -29.49
C LYS A 24 22.47 -4.29 -29.33
N LYS A 25 23.14 -3.87 -28.26
CA LYS A 25 23.40 -2.45 -27.95
C LYS A 25 24.84 -2.28 -27.48
N THR A 26 25.44 -1.18 -27.94
CA THR A 26 26.72 -0.68 -27.43
C THR A 26 26.53 -0.18 -26.01
N MET A 27 27.35 -0.64 -25.09
CA MET A 27 27.37 -0.15 -23.71
C MET A 27 27.76 1.34 -23.69
N HIS A 28 26.94 2.18 -23.03
CA HIS A 28 27.21 3.61 -22.90
C HIS A 28 28.39 3.95 -21.97
N ARG A 29 28.80 3.00 -21.11
CA ARG A 29 29.98 3.11 -20.24
C ARG A 29 30.83 1.85 -20.39
N PHE A 30 32.15 1.99 -20.24
CA PHE A 30 33.16 0.92 -20.32
C PHE A 30 33.49 0.39 -21.73
N GLY A 31 33.84 1.28 -22.67
CA GLY A 31 34.69 0.86 -23.81
C GLY A 31 34.00 0.33 -25.08
N GLY A 32 32.68 0.46 -25.22
CA GLY A 32 31.99 0.16 -26.50
C GLY A 32 31.63 -1.31 -26.71
N ASP A 33 31.77 -2.14 -25.68
CA ASP A 33 31.34 -3.54 -25.69
C ASP A 33 29.87 -3.67 -26.09
N GLN A 34 29.56 -4.77 -26.77
CA GLN A 34 28.22 -5.08 -27.23
C GLN A 34 27.54 -6.03 -26.25
N THR A 35 26.42 -5.61 -25.69
CA THR A 35 25.52 -6.47 -24.92
C THR A 35 24.30 -6.85 -25.75
N ARG A 36 23.72 -8.02 -25.50
CA ARG A 36 22.41 -8.42 -26.05
C ARG A 36 21.24 -8.13 -25.10
N ASN A 37 21.52 -7.60 -23.91
CA ASN A 37 20.52 -7.18 -22.95
C ASN A 37 20.33 -5.66 -23.03
N TRP A 38 19.14 -5.24 -23.44
CA TRP A 38 18.74 -3.84 -23.43
C TRP A 38 17.64 -3.61 -22.41
N THR A 39 17.73 -2.49 -21.69
CA THR A 39 16.76 -2.06 -20.70
C THR A 39 16.41 -0.61 -20.95
N SER A 40 15.14 -0.33 -21.21
CA SER A 40 14.61 1.04 -21.17
C SER A 40 14.24 1.44 -19.75
N TYR A 41 14.25 2.74 -19.48
CA TYR A 41 13.81 3.30 -18.21
C TYR A 41 12.46 3.99 -18.38
N ASN A 42 11.39 3.45 -17.80
CA ASN A 42 10.03 3.96 -17.99
C ASN A 42 9.42 4.42 -16.66
N PRO A 43 9.37 5.73 -16.40
CA PRO A 43 8.73 6.27 -15.20
C PRO A 43 7.26 5.88 -15.13
N GLN A 44 6.83 5.32 -14.01
CA GLN A 44 5.47 4.83 -13.81
C GLN A 44 4.57 5.86 -13.14
N ALA A 45 5.09 6.76 -12.31
CA ALA A 45 4.32 7.88 -11.78
C ALA A 45 5.28 8.95 -11.24
N ILE A 46 5.11 10.19 -11.71
CA ILE A 46 5.85 11.35 -11.23
C ILE A 46 4.84 12.35 -10.71
N ARG A 47 5.08 12.84 -9.49
CA ARG A 47 4.18 13.70 -8.74
C ARG A 47 4.96 14.86 -8.12
N VAL A 48 4.30 16.00 -7.92
CA VAL A 48 4.87 17.21 -7.28
C VAL A 48 4.09 17.65 -6.05
N ASP A 49 2.94 17.01 -5.82
CA ASP A 49 2.02 17.19 -4.71
C ASP A 49 2.37 16.35 -3.48
N GLN A 50 3.55 15.72 -3.46
CA GLN A 50 4.05 14.99 -2.29
C GLN A 50 5.05 15.84 -1.52
N PHE A 51 4.87 15.88 -0.21
CA PHE A 51 5.80 16.47 0.72
C PHE A 51 6.10 15.44 1.80
N ILE A 52 7.39 15.09 1.95
CA ILE A 52 7.88 14.11 2.93
C ILE A 52 9.05 14.75 3.67
N LEU A 53 9.11 14.54 4.98
CA LEU A 53 10.20 14.95 5.84
C LEU A 53 10.92 13.74 6.41
N GLY A 54 12.20 13.92 6.70
CA GLY A 54 13.02 12.95 7.41
C GLY A 54 14.31 13.59 7.89
N ILE A 55 15.29 12.77 8.21
CA ILE A 55 16.58 13.20 8.74
C ILE A 55 17.64 13.13 7.64
N HIS A 56 18.37 14.23 7.48
CA HIS A 56 19.54 14.27 6.59
C HIS A 56 20.70 13.47 7.19
N GLY A 57 21.47 12.81 6.33
CA GLY A 57 22.64 12.03 6.72
C GLY A 57 23.76 12.80 7.43
N SER A 58 24.50 12.08 8.27
CA SER A 58 25.55 12.54 9.18
C SER A 58 26.79 13.13 8.47
N VAL A 59 27.04 12.69 7.23
CA VAL A 59 28.20 13.09 6.42
C VAL A 59 28.33 14.61 6.24
N LYS A 60 27.21 15.35 6.21
CA LYS A 60 27.22 16.82 6.06
C LYS A 60 27.14 17.59 7.37
N SER A 61 26.84 16.94 8.49
CA SER A 61 26.66 17.60 9.79
C SER A 61 27.88 17.51 10.70
N GLY A 62 28.91 16.75 10.30
CA GLY A 62 29.93 16.27 11.24
C GLY A 62 29.29 15.23 12.16
N ALA A 63 30.05 14.23 12.61
CA ALA A 63 29.53 13.11 13.41
C ALA A 63 28.91 13.50 14.78
N ALA A 64 28.80 14.80 15.09
CA ALA A 64 28.43 15.34 16.40
C ALA A 64 27.06 16.06 16.45
N VAL A 65 26.29 16.12 15.35
CA VAL A 65 24.97 16.79 15.35
C VAL A 65 23.88 15.79 14.96
N GLU A 66 22.88 15.65 15.84
CA GLU A 66 21.59 15.01 15.57
C GLU A 66 21.09 15.49 14.20
N GLY A 67 20.85 14.57 13.27
CA GLY A 67 20.71 14.91 11.85
C GLY A 67 19.62 15.96 11.59
N LYS A 68 19.87 16.87 10.65
CA LYS A 68 18.95 17.99 10.37
C LYS A 68 17.68 17.49 9.69
N VAL A 69 16.52 17.97 10.11
CA VAL A 69 15.25 17.76 9.38
C VAL A 69 15.37 18.29 7.96
N ALA A 70 15.04 17.43 6.99
CA ALA A 70 15.16 17.71 5.56
C ALA A 70 13.90 17.26 4.81
N PRO A 71 13.55 17.95 3.71
CA PRO A 71 12.69 17.36 2.71
C PRO A 71 13.33 16.09 2.19
N VAL A 72 12.51 15.07 2.05
CA VAL A 72 12.86 13.78 1.47
C VAL A 72 12.01 13.60 0.24
N ARG A 73 12.57 13.01 -0.80
CA ARG A 73 11.81 12.62 -1.99
C ARG A 73 11.94 11.14 -2.24
N SER A 74 10.84 10.51 -2.67
CA SER A 74 10.93 9.23 -3.36
C SER A 74 11.73 9.45 -4.65
N SER A 75 12.93 8.90 -4.70
CA SER A 75 13.92 9.14 -5.76
C SER A 75 13.90 8.04 -6.82
N SER A 76 13.45 6.85 -6.46
CA SER A 76 13.24 5.73 -7.38
C SER A 76 12.46 4.64 -6.65
N ALA A 77 11.62 3.91 -7.37
CA ALA A 77 11.14 2.60 -6.94
C ALA A 77 11.30 1.67 -8.14
N LEU A 78 12.15 0.66 -8.03
CA LEU A 78 12.43 -0.21 -9.17
C LEU A 78 11.38 -1.31 -9.24
N VAL A 79 10.84 -1.50 -10.43
CA VAL A 79 9.96 -2.61 -10.76
C VAL A 79 10.53 -3.23 -12.03
N LEU A 80 10.91 -4.50 -11.98
CA LEU A 80 11.72 -5.13 -13.01
C LEU A 80 10.91 -6.19 -13.76
N SER A 81 11.04 -6.22 -15.08
CA SER A 81 10.59 -7.35 -15.90
C SER A 81 11.75 -7.84 -16.75
N SER A 82 11.79 -9.12 -17.08
CA SER A 82 12.81 -9.66 -17.97
C SER A 82 12.22 -10.60 -19.01
N THR A 83 12.65 -10.42 -20.25
CA THR A 83 12.33 -11.31 -21.39
C THR A 83 13.62 -11.88 -21.97
N ASN A 84 13.73 -13.20 -21.98
CA ASN A 84 14.92 -13.89 -22.50
C ASN A 84 14.90 -14.03 -24.04
N ALA A 85 15.95 -14.64 -24.59
CA ALA A 85 16.13 -14.81 -26.03
C ALA A 85 14.99 -15.63 -26.67
N ASN A 86 14.45 -16.61 -25.93
CA ASN A 86 13.32 -17.43 -26.34
C ASN A 86 11.97 -16.70 -26.30
N ARG A 87 11.96 -15.41 -25.92
CA ARG A 87 10.76 -14.59 -25.69
C ARG A 87 9.89 -15.13 -24.54
N GLU A 88 10.52 -15.72 -23.53
CA GLU A 88 9.89 -16.08 -22.27
C GLU A 88 10.03 -14.92 -21.29
N ARG A 89 8.93 -14.58 -20.61
CA ARG A 89 8.91 -13.56 -19.56
C ARG A 89 9.26 -14.24 -18.25
N ILE A 90 10.52 -14.11 -17.83
CA ILE A 90 11.05 -14.87 -16.68
C ILE A 90 10.49 -14.33 -15.37
N TYR A 91 10.37 -13.01 -15.25
CA TYR A 91 9.70 -12.33 -14.14
C TYR A 91 9.07 -11.03 -14.64
N ILE A 92 8.01 -10.61 -13.96
CA ILE A 92 7.17 -9.50 -14.39
C ILE A 92 6.95 -8.59 -13.20
N GLN A 93 7.31 -7.33 -13.39
CA GLN A 93 7.09 -6.24 -12.45
C GLN A 93 7.45 -6.60 -11.00
N GLN A 94 8.60 -7.24 -10.83
CA GLN A 94 9.12 -7.63 -9.53
C GLN A 94 9.93 -6.48 -8.93
N ALA A 95 9.56 -6.05 -7.73
CA ALA A 95 10.34 -5.09 -6.97
C ALA A 95 11.50 -5.82 -6.28
N PRO A 96 12.77 -5.39 -6.44
CA PRO A 96 13.88 -6.02 -5.73
C PRO A 96 13.86 -5.67 -4.24
N MET A 97 14.71 -6.34 -3.47
CA MET A 97 15.03 -6.00 -2.08
C MET A 97 16.44 -5.41 -2.01
N SER A 98 16.64 -4.37 -1.20
CA SER A 98 17.97 -3.78 -0.96
C SER A 98 18.92 -4.78 -0.30
N SER A 99 20.23 -4.51 -0.30
CA SER A 99 21.19 -5.43 0.32
C SER A 99 20.97 -5.65 1.83
N PRO A 100 20.58 -4.65 2.64
CA PRO A 100 20.21 -4.87 4.04
C PRO A 100 18.80 -5.42 4.23
N GLY A 101 18.01 -5.61 3.16
CA GLY A 101 16.67 -6.21 3.22
C GLY A 101 15.49 -5.24 3.26
N TYR A 102 15.70 -3.92 3.28
CA TYR A 102 14.63 -2.94 3.08
C TYR A 102 14.03 -3.03 1.66
N SER A 103 12.82 -2.49 1.52
CA SER A 103 12.16 -2.27 0.24
C SER A 103 13.05 -1.48 -0.73
N SER A 104 12.97 -1.81 -2.03
CA SER A 104 13.70 -1.11 -3.10
C SER A 104 13.16 0.27 -3.45
N GLN A 105 12.13 0.75 -2.76
CA GLN A 105 11.84 2.17 -2.75
C GLN A 105 12.97 2.94 -2.11
N ALA A 106 13.57 3.81 -2.90
CA ALA A 106 14.69 4.63 -2.49
C ALA A 106 14.22 6.04 -2.20
N PHE A 107 14.42 6.47 -0.96
CA PHE A 107 14.19 7.83 -0.51
C PHE A 107 15.52 8.56 -0.36
N ASN A 108 15.55 9.85 -0.65
CA ASN A 108 16.75 10.66 -0.43
C ASN A 108 16.41 12.03 0.13
N PRO A 109 17.21 12.56 1.06
CA PRO A 109 17.20 13.98 1.36
C PRO A 109 17.37 14.79 0.08
N HIS A 110 16.45 15.71 -0.12
CA HIS A 110 16.39 16.54 -1.30
C HIS A 110 16.55 17.99 -0.91
N PHE A 111 17.48 18.66 -1.57
CA PHE A 111 17.54 20.12 -1.58
C PHE A 111 16.90 20.59 -2.89
N PRO A 112 15.79 21.35 -2.85
CA PRO A 112 15.17 21.86 -4.07
C PRO A 112 16.11 22.84 -4.76
N HIS A 113 16.17 22.79 -6.08
CA HIS A 113 17.00 23.72 -6.89
C HIS A 113 16.40 25.14 -6.94
N THR A 114 15.17 25.32 -6.43
CA THR A 114 14.47 26.60 -6.38
C THR A 114 13.95 26.83 -4.97
N VAL A 115 14.58 27.75 -4.25
CA VAL A 115 14.10 28.28 -2.97
C VAL A 115 13.59 29.70 -3.21
N ARG A 116 12.37 29.99 -2.78
CA ARG A 116 11.74 31.31 -2.94
C ARG A 116 11.32 31.83 -1.57
N SER A 117 11.57 33.11 -1.30
CA SER A 117 11.16 33.75 -0.04
C SER A 117 9.64 33.89 0.08
N ILE A 118 8.93 33.89 -1.04
CA ILE A 118 7.48 34.06 -1.13
C ILE A 118 6.67 32.76 -1.16
N GLU A 119 7.31 31.62 -1.41
CA GLU A 119 6.68 30.29 -1.42
C GLU A 119 7.22 29.50 -0.22
N THR A 120 6.70 29.82 0.97
CA THR A 120 7.12 29.21 2.23
C THR A 120 6.03 28.27 2.74
N LYS A 121 6.44 27.07 3.13
CA LYS A 121 5.60 26.11 3.86
C LYS A 121 5.06 26.76 5.13
N THR A 122 3.78 26.54 5.36
CA THR A 122 3.00 27.06 6.47
C THR A 122 3.05 26.10 7.66
N CYS A 123 2.51 26.49 8.81
CA CYS A 123 2.51 25.63 9.99
C CYS A 123 1.70 24.35 9.73
N THR A 124 0.56 24.44 9.03
CA THR A 124 -0.25 23.26 8.69
C THR A 124 0.42 22.36 7.65
N ASP A 125 1.54 22.75 7.03
CA ASP A 125 2.40 21.87 6.21
C ASP A 125 3.15 20.81 6.99
N CYS A 126 3.30 20.98 8.30
CA CYS A 126 4.06 20.07 9.15
C CYS A 126 3.30 19.65 10.42
N HIS A 127 2.14 20.25 10.71
CA HIS A 127 1.37 20.04 11.94
C HIS A 127 -0.11 19.84 11.62
N LEU A 128 -0.87 19.32 12.59
CA LEU A 128 -2.32 19.15 12.46
C LEU A 128 -3.00 20.50 12.22
N SER A 129 -3.94 20.52 11.29
CA SER A 129 -4.71 21.72 11.00
C SER A 129 -5.67 22.08 12.14
N GLY A 130 -5.71 23.35 12.47
CA GLY A 130 -6.60 23.93 13.47
C GLY A 130 -8.00 24.17 12.94
N LYS A 131 -8.80 24.86 13.76
CA LYS A 131 -10.23 25.08 13.49
C LYS A 131 -10.46 26.05 12.33
N PHE A 132 -9.54 26.98 12.10
CA PHE A 132 -9.68 28.05 11.11
C PHE A 132 -9.08 27.68 9.75
N THR A 133 -8.00 26.91 9.72
CA THR A 133 -7.19 26.71 8.50
C THR A 133 -7.50 25.40 7.77
N GLY A 134 -7.99 24.38 8.47
CA GLY A 134 -8.35 23.09 7.85
C GLY A 134 -9.59 22.43 8.45
N LYS A 135 -10.29 23.10 9.37
CA LYS A 135 -11.43 22.56 10.12
C LYS A 135 -11.15 21.15 10.67
N ASN A 136 -9.94 20.93 11.20
CA ASN A 136 -9.49 19.63 11.70
C ASN A 136 -9.70 18.52 10.64
N ASP A 137 -8.94 18.63 9.55
CA ASP A 137 -9.04 17.69 8.44
C ASP A 137 -8.55 16.28 8.81
N ASN A 138 -8.63 15.35 7.87
CA ASN A 138 -8.24 13.95 8.05
C ASN A 138 -6.74 13.69 8.14
N ASN A 139 -5.92 14.74 8.00
CA ASN A 139 -4.48 14.73 8.12
C ASN A 139 -3.78 13.80 7.11
N ALA A 140 -4.43 13.54 5.96
CA ALA A 140 -3.82 12.82 4.84
C ALA A 140 -2.50 13.46 4.38
N TRP A 141 -2.44 14.79 4.42
CA TRP A 141 -1.22 15.52 4.13
C TRP A 141 -0.10 15.17 5.12
N LEU A 142 -0.41 15.15 6.42
CA LEU A 142 0.57 14.83 7.45
C LEU A 142 1.06 13.38 7.35
N GLN A 143 0.20 12.43 6.96
CA GLN A 143 0.63 11.06 6.65
C GLN A 143 1.72 11.02 5.56
N SER A 144 1.55 11.81 4.49
CA SER A 144 2.58 11.98 3.46
C SER A 144 3.84 12.62 4.04
N VAL A 145 3.70 13.68 4.84
CA VAL A 145 4.82 14.37 5.50
C VAL A 145 5.66 13.41 6.34
N LEU A 146 5.01 12.48 7.04
CA LEU A 146 5.67 11.47 7.86
C LEU A 146 6.25 10.30 7.04
N GLY A 147 5.93 10.20 5.75
CA GLY A 147 6.39 9.10 4.89
C GLY A 147 5.68 7.77 5.13
N GLN A 148 4.47 7.78 5.70
CA GLN A 148 3.67 6.58 5.98
C GLN A 148 2.96 6.00 4.74
N GLY A 149 3.13 6.65 3.57
CA GLY A 149 2.46 6.31 2.32
C GLY A 149 1.05 6.88 2.24
N SER A 150 0.56 7.21 1.04
CA SER A 150 -0.76 7.84 0.85
C SER A 150 -1.82 6.91 0.27
N ASN A 151 -1.46 5.65 -0.03
CA ASN A 151 -2.24 4.65 -0.78
C ASN A 151 -2.67 5.10 -2.20
N PHE A 152 -2.47 6.37 -2.57
CA PHE A 152 -2.90 6.97 -3.83
C PHE A 152 -2.01 6.55 -4.99
N VAL A 153 -0.69 6.55 -4.78
CA VAL A 153 0.29 6.19 -5.81
C VAL A 153 0.61 4.70 -5.80
N ASN A 154 -0.25 3.83 -5.27
CA ASN A 154 0.01 2.39 -5.28
C ASN A 154 0.04 1.82 -6.71
N PHE A 155 0.67 0.66 -6.89
CA PHE A 155 0.84 0.05 -8.20
C PHE A 155 0.28 -1.38 -8.25
N ILE A 156 -0.85 -1.54 -8.95
CA ILE A 156 -1.46 -2.86 -9.19
C ILE A 156 -0.65 -3.68 -10.19
N GLY A 157 0.04 -3.02 -11.12
CA GLY A 157 0.81 -3.68 -12.15
C GLY A 157 -0.04 -4.19 -13.31
N ARG A 158 0.47 -5.19 -14.00
CA ARG A 158 -0.10 -5.79 -15.21
C ARG A 158 -1.31 -6.65 -14.90
N HIS A 159 -1.28 -7.35 -13.78
CA HIS A 159 -2.33 -8.27 -13.38
C HIS A 159 -3.04 -7.76 -12.13
N ALA A 160 -4.35 -7.59 -12.23
CA ALA A 160 -5.19 -7.49 -11.04
C ALA A 160 -5.50 -8.92 -10.57
N TRP A 161 -5.15 -9.21 -9.32
CA TRP A 161 -5.38 -10.52 -8.69
C TRP A 161 -6.74 -10.52 -8.02
N VAL A 162 -7.61 -11.46 -8.40
CA VAL A 162 -9.01 -11.54 -7.97
C VAL A 162 -9.26 -12.84 -7.23
N ALA A 163 -9.82 -12.76 -6.02
CA ALA A 163 -10.26 -13.93 -5.26
C ALA A 163 -11.69 -14.30 -5.67
N GLU A 164 -11.98 -15.59 -5.84
CA GLU A 164 -13.26 -16.07 -6.38
C GLU A 164 -13.94 -17.13 -5.51
N GLY A 165 -13.59 -17.18 -4.21
CA GLY A 165 -14.15 -18.16 -3.28
C GLY A 165 -13.84 -19.58 -3.76
N PRO A 166 -14.83 -20.48 -3.84
CA PRO A 166 -14.61 -21.87 -4.24
C PRO A 166 -14.01 -22.05 -5.65
N ALA A 167 -14.08 -21.04 -6.50
CA ALA A 167 -13.47 -21.11 -7.83
C ALA A 167 -11.95 -20.86 -7.81
N GLY A 168 -11.35 -20.45 -6.68
CA GLY A 168 -9.92 -20.15 -6.59
C GLY A 168 -9.62 -18.68 -6.84
N PHE A 169 -8.71 -18.38 -7.76
CA PHE A 169 -8.31 -17.01 -8.09
C PHE A 169 -7.91 -16.82 -9.55
N GLU A 170 -7.89 -15.55 -9.98
CA GLU A 170 -7.47 -15.14 -11.31
C GLU A 170 -6.45 -13.99 -11.30
N ALA A 171 -5.49 -14.10 -12.22
CA ALA A 171 -4.64 -13.01 -12.64
C ALA A 171 -5.20 -12.38 -13.92
N VAL A 172 -5.92 -11.28 -13.80
CA VAL A 172 -6.55 -10.61 -14.96
C VAL A 172 -5.62 -9.53 -15.49
N ALA A 173 -5.21 -9.60 -16.76
CA ALA A 173 -4.33 -8.61 -17.34
C ALA A 173 -5.09 -7.30 -17.64
N VAL A 174 -4.75 -6.25 -16.91
CA VAL A 174 -5.43 -4.94 -16.94
C VAL A 174 -4.66 -3.88 -17.73
N THR A 175 -3.42 -4.17 -18.13
CA THR A 175 -2.59 -3.27 -18.94
C THR A 175 -2.00 -3.95 -20.17
N GLU A 176 -1.54 -3.10 -21.10
CA GLU A 176 -0.64 -3.50 -22.17
C GLU A 176 0.65 -4.14 -21.64
N TRP A 177 1.37 -4.87 -22.50
CA TRP A 177 2.73 -5.33 -22.16
C TRP A 177 3.77 -4.28 -22.50
N ASP A 178 3.60 -3.66 -23.67
CA ASP A 178 4.54 -2.71 -24.21
C ASP A 178 4.49 -1.40 -23.41
N GLU A 179 5.58 -0.64 -23.47
CA GLU A 179 5.66 0.69 -22.86
C GLU A 179 5.19 1.78 -23.84
N PRO A 180 4.47 2.83 -23.36
CA PRO A 180 4.05 3.03 -21.97
C PRO A 180 2.94 2.05 -21.56
N GLN A 181 3.08 1.42 -20.39
CA GLN A 181 2.20 0.33 -19.95
C GLN A 181 0.77 0.78 -19.58
N ALA A 182 -0.01 1.16 -20.58
CA ALA A 182 -1.33 1.77 -20.42
C ALA A 182 -2.39 0.77 -19.95
N VAL A 183 -3.25 1.19 -19.02
CA VAL A 183 -4.44 0.44 -18.60
C VAL A 183 -5.43 0.38 -19.76
N TYR A 184 -5.99 -0.81 -20.07
CA TYR A 184 -6.91 -0.96 -21.19
C TYR A 184 -8.13 -0.05 -21.05
N GLY A 185 -8.48 0.60 -22.16
CA GLY A 185 -9.61 1.54 -22.23
C GLY A 185 -9.38 2.92 -21.60
N SER A 186 -8.21 3.16 -21.00
CA SER A 186 -7.86 4.46 -20.40
C SER A 186 -7.63 5.58 -21.43
N SER A 187 -7.57 6.82 -20.94
CA SER A 187 -7.16 7.98 -21.75
C SER A 187 -5.76 7.81 -22.34
N LEU A 188 -4.81 7.25 -21.56
CA LEU A 188 -3.47 6.96 -22.05
C LEU A 188 -3.48 5.87 -23.12
N HIS A 189 -4.29 4.82 -22.96
CA HIS A 189 -4.41 3.76 -23.96
C HIS A 189 -4.93 4.30 -25.30
N LYS A 190 -5.90 5.22 -25.26
CA LYS A 190 -6.40 5.92 -26.46
C LYS A 190 -5.30 6.70 -27.19
N LEU A 191 -4.41 7.35 -26.45
CA LEU A 191 -3.34 8.19 -27.00
C LEU A 191 -2.14 7.35 -27.51
N ALA A 192 -1.69 6.38 -26.70
CA ALA A 192 -0.50 5.59 -26.99
C ALA A 192 -0.76 4.43 -27.96
N TYR A 193 -1.97 3.86 -27.95
CA TYR A 193 -2.35 2.69 -28.75
C TYR A 193 -3.75 2.86 -29.38
N PRO A 194 -3.94 3.82 -30.30
CA PRO A 194 -5.26 4.15 -30.85
C PRO A 194 -5.95 2.95 -31.54
N ASP A 195 -5.19 2.06 -32.18
CA ASP A 195 -5.73 0.87 -32.83
C ASP A 195 -6.20 -0.18 -31.81
N ARG A 196 -5.36 -0.52 -30.82
CA ARG A 196 -5.71 -1.45 -29.73
C ARG A 196 -6.87 -0.90 -28.87
N TYR A 197 -6.93 0.42 -28.70
CA TYR A 197 -8.07 1.09 -28.06
C TYR A 197 -9.37 0.89 -28.84
N ARG A 198 -9.36 1.07 -30.17
CA ARG A 198 -10.54 0.80 -31.01
C ARG A 198 -10.95 -0.66 -30.96
N GLU A 199 -10.01 -1.59 -30.93
CA GLU A 199 -10.30 -3.02 -30.74
C GLU A 199 -10.92 -3.33 -29.38
N HIS A 200 -10.40 -2.74 -28.31
CA HIS A 200 -10.98 -2.87 -26.96
C HIS A 200 -12.43 -2.38 -26.93
N LEU A 201 -12.75 -1.27 -27.61
CA LEU A 201 -14.13 -0.79 -27.74
C LEU A 201 -15.01 -1.74 -28.58
N LYS A 202 -14.48 -2.32 -29.68
CA LYS A 202 -15.19 -3.34 -30.47
C LYS A 202 -15.52 -4.58 -29.64
N ARG A 203 -14.66 -4.94 -28.67
CA ARG A 203 -14.90 -5.99 -27.68
C ARG A 203 -15.78 -5.54 -26.51
N GLN A 204 -16.52 -4.45 -26.66
CA GLN A 204 -17.40 -3.90 -25.62
C GLN A 204 -16.67 -3.68 -24.27
N ARG A 205 -15.40 -3.28 -24.34
CA ARG A 205 -14.52 -3.06 -23.17
C ARG A 205 -14.17 -4.33 -22.37
N THR A 206 -14.35 -5.52 -22.94
CA THR A 206 -13.98 -6.78 -22.28
C THR A 206 -12.47 -7.05 -22.38
N LEU A 207 -11.83 -7.32 -21.25
CA LEU A 207 -10.45 -7.76 -21.15
C LEU A 207 -10.31 -9.18 -21.70
N ALA A 208 -9.26 -9.43 -22.48
CA ALA A 208 -9.11 -10.67 -23.23
C ALA A 208 -8.18 -11.71 -22.58
N MET A 209 -7.34 -11.30 -21.63
CA MET A 209 -6.29 -12.16 -21.09
C MET A 209 -6.39 -12.26 -19.58
N ALA A 210 -6.60 -13.48 -19.09
CA ALA A 210 -6.47 -13.83 -17.68
C ALA A 210 -5.89 -15.24 -17.53
N ARG A 211 -5.45 -15.55 -16.31
CA ARG A 211 -5.02 -16.89 -15.91
C ARG A 211 -5.76 -17.27 -14.65
N HIS A 212 -6.49 -18.37 -14.71
CA HIS A 212 -7.26 -18.93 -13.60
C HIS A 212 -6.46 -20.05 -12.92
N HIS A 213 -6.58 -20.13 -11.61
CA HIS A 213 -6.08 -21.22 -10.79
C HIS A 213 -7.20 -21.71 -9.87
N SER A 214 -7.67 -22.95 -10.10
CA SER A 214 -8.67 -23.62 -9.28
C SER A 214 -8.07 -24.24 -8.00
N GLY A 215 -8.91 -24.61 -7.03
CA GLY A 215 -8.51 -25.59 -5.99
C GLY A 215 -8.32 -25.06 -4.58
N ALA A 216 -8.87 -23.90 -4.25
CA ALA A 216 -8.97 -23.42 -2.86
C ALA A 216 -10.16 -22.45 -2.73
N ASN A 217 -10.80 -22.40 -1.57
CA ASN A 217 -11.87 -21.43 -1.29
C ASN A 217 -11.33 -20.05 -0.89
N ILE A 218 -10.75 -19.31 -1.84
CA ILE A 218 -10.00 -18.07 -1.56
C ILE A 218 -10.96 -16.90 -1.26
N LEU A 219 -10.94 -16.42 -0.02
CA LEU A 219 -11.77 -15.30 0.45
C LEU A 219 -11.04 -13.96 0.34
N LYS A 220 -9.74 -13.95 0.63
CA LYS A 220 -8.85 -12.78 0.58
C LYS A 220 -7.48 -13.21 0.07
N LEU A 221 -6.80 -12.29 -0.62
CA LEU A 221 -5.46 -12.49 -1.15
C LEU A 221 -4.65 -11.20 -1.11
N GLN A 222 -3.33 -11.34 -1.04
CA GLN A 222 -2.38 -10.23 -1.10
C GLN A 222 -1.12 -10.67 -1.84
N LEU A 223 -0.76 -9.96 -2.90
CA LEU A 223 0.52 -10.13 -3.60
C LEU A 223 1.62 -9.37 -2.85
N ARG A 224 2.78 -10.00 -2.67
CA ARG A 224 4.03 -9.33 -2.30
C ARG A 224 5.18 -9.99 -3.05
N GLY A 225 5.76 -9.25 -3.99
CA GLY A 225 6.79 -9.76 -4.88
C GLY A 225 6.25 -10.86 -5.80
N GLU A 226 6.86 -12.03 -5.75
CA GLU A 226 6.49 -13.20 -6.55
C GLU A 226 5.45 -14.10 -5.88
N TYR A 227 5.12 -13.82 -4.62
CA TYR A 227 4.26 -14.66 -3.82
C TYR A 227 2.88 -14.04 -3.61
N LEU A 228 1.85 -14.86 -3.79
CA LEU A 228 0.46 -14.54 -3.53
C LEU A 228 0.00 -15.25 -2.25
N TYR A 229 -0.25 -14.47 -1.21
CA TYR A 229 -0.64 -14.93 0.13
C TYR A 229 -2.16 -14.99 0.18
N THR A 230 -2.74 -16.09 0.64
CA THR A 230 -4.18 -16.38 0.52
C THR A 230 -4.78 -16.92 1.80
N ALA A 231 -6.00 -16.47 2.12
CA ALA A 231 -6.84 -16.99 3.19
C ALA A 231 -8.01 -17.75 2.57
N ASN A 232 -8.10 -19.05 2.84
CA ASN A 232 -8.87 -19.99 2.02
C ASN A 232 -10.07 -20.60 2.75
N GLY A 233 -10.61 -19.91 3.75
CA GLY A 233 -11.69 -20.43 4.57
C GLY A 233 -11.27 -21.74 5.23
N PRO A 234 -12.05 -22.84 5.07
CA PRO A 234 -11.70 -24.15 5.64
C PRO A 234 -10.37 -24.74 5.13
N ASP A 235 -9.88 -24.30 3.96
CA ASP A 235 -8.61 -24.77 3.39
C ASP A 235 -7.40 -24.00 3.93
N GLY A 236 -7.55 -23.33 5.08
CA GLY A 236 -6.48 -22.65 5.82
C GLY A 236 -5.77 -21.53 5.07
N PHE A 237 -4.50 -21.31 5.43
CA PHE A 237 -3.62 -20.31 4.81
C PHE A 237 -2.70 -20.96 3.78
N ARG A 238 -2.46 -20.28 2.65
CA ARG A 238 -1.56 -20.80 1.61
C ARG A 238 -0.85 -19.68 0.86
N VAL A 239 0.38 -19.94 0.40
CA VAL A 239 1.13 -19.03 -0.47
C VAL A 239 1.39 -19.69 -1.82
N TYR A 240 1.09 -18.99 -2.91
CA TYR A 240 1.37 -19.42 -4.29
C TYR A 240 2.55 -18.63 -4.85
N ASP A 241 3.50 -19.30 -5.49
CA ASP A 241 4.44 -18.66 -6.41
C ASP A 241 3.71 -18.34 -7.71
N VAL A 242 3.66 -17.05 -8.04
CA VAL A 242 2.98 -16.51 -9.22
C VAL A 242 3.94 -15.80 -10.19
N ALA A 243 5.26 -15.98 -10.03
CA ALA A 243 6.28 -15.36 -10.89
C ALA A 243 6.07 -15.68 -12.37
N ASN A 244 5.57 -16.89 -12.65
CA ASN A 244 5.48 -17.46 -13.98
C ASN A 244 4.17 -17.16 -14.73
N VAL A 245 3.34 -16.23 -14.24
CA VAL A 245 1.99 -15.97 -14.81
C VAL A 245 1.96 -15.66 -16.31
N ASP A 246 2.94 -14.92 -16.87
CA ASP A 246 3.11 -14.79 -18.33
C ASP A 246 4.33 -15.53 -18.88
N ASN A 247 4.96 -16.39 -18.09
CA ASN A 247 6.04 -17.21 -18.59
C ASN A 247 5.47 -18.32 -19.47
N LYS A 248 5.74 -18.26 -20.78
CA LYS A 248 5.28 -19.29 -21.73
C LYS A 248 6.07 -20.60 -21.63
N GLY A 249 7.24 -20.59 -20.97
CA GLY A 249 8.07 -21.77 -20.76
C GLY A 249 7.61 -22.66 -19.60
N PHE A 250 6.58 -22.24 -18.86
CA PHE A 250 6.00 -22.97 -17.75
C PHE A 250 4.56 -23.36 -18.06
N SER A 251 4.26 -24.65 -17.96
CA SER A 251 2.93 -25.20 -18.19
C SER A 251 1.98 -24.81 -17.06
N GLU A 252 2.40 -25.03 -15.81
CA GLU A 252 1.71 -24.57 -14.61
C GLU A 252 2.36 -23.29 -14.12
N ARG A 253 1.60 -22.19 -14.16
CA ARG A 253 2.14 -20.83 -14.05
C ARG A 253 2.02 -20.22 -12.66
N MET A 254 1.19 -20.82 -11.83
CA MET A 254 0.90 -20.42 -10.46
C MET A 254 0.95 -21.72 -9.67
N VAL A 255 1.91 -21.86 -8.76
CA VAL A 255 2.22 -23.15 -8.13
C VAL A 255 2.43 -22.98 -6.63
N THR A 256 2.22 -24.03 -5.85
CA THR A 256 2.57 -24.07 -4.42
C THR A 256 3.94 -24.67 -4.18
N ALA A 257 4.43 -25.51 -5.10
CA ALA A 257 5.76 -26.10 -5.08
C ALA A 257 6.27 -26.28 -6.52
N PRO A 258 7.56 -26.01 -6.81
CA PRO A 258 8.10 -26.18 -8.15
C PRO A 258 8.09 -27.63 -8.68
N VAL A 259 8.17 -28.61 -7.77
CA VAL A 259 8.24 -30.05 -8.11
C VAL A 259 7.23 -30.86 -7.31
N SER A 260 7.29 -30.81 -5.98
CA SER A 260 6.35 -31.55 -5.11
C SER A 260 6.28 -30.96 -3.70
N PRO A 261 5.19 -31.25 -2.95
CA PRO A 261 5.06 -30.86 -1.54
C PRO A 261 6.17 -31.36 -0.61
N TRP A 262 6.92 -32.40 -0.99
CA TRP A 262 8.05 -32.92 -0.20
C TRP A 262 9.26 -31.98 -0.20
N GLY A 263 9.39 -31.13 -1.22
CA GLY A 263 10.50 -30.17 -1.33
C GLY A 263 10.13 -28.74 -0.89
N GLN A 264 8.84 -28.43 -0.78
CA GLN A 264 8.32 -27.13 -0.38
C GLN A 264 6.86 -27.30 0.07
N ASN A 265 6.51 -26.75 1.24
CA ASN A 265 5.12 -26.68 1.69
C ASN A 265 4.80 -25.29 2.24
N THR A 266 4.07 -24.52 1.44
CA THR A 266 3.63 -23.16 1.77
C THR A 266 2.21 -23.12 2.35
N HIS A 267 1.65 -24.27 2.72
CA HIS A 267 0.34 -24.38 3.33
C HIS A 267 0.46 -24.48 4.86
N VAL A 268 -0.38 -23.72 5.55
CA VAL A 268 -0.57 -23.81 6.99
C VAL A 268 -2.03 -24.12 7.24
N ASP A 269 -2.29 -25.29 7.81
CA ASP A 269 -3.63 -25.69 8.23
C ASP A 269 -4.16 -24.64 9.21
N THR A 270 -5.42 -24.24 9.08
CA THR A 270 -6.19 -23.43 10.04
C THR A 270 -7.65 -23.87 10.00
N THR A 271 -8.44 -23.56 11.03
CA THR A 271 -9.84 -23.99 11.10
C THR A 271 -10.72 -23.28 10.05
N TYR A 272 -10.60 -21.96 9.92
CA TYR A 272 -11.32 -21.17 8.91
C TYR A 272 -10.63 -19.81 8.67
N ALA A 273 -9.62 -19.76 7.81
CA ALA A 273 -8.89 -18.53 7.47
C ALA A 273 -9.80 -17.53 6.72
N THR A 274 -10.01 -16.33 7.28
CA THR A 274 -10.93 -15.32 6.73
C THR A 274 -10.20 -14.19 5.99
N SER A 275 -9.01 -13.80 6.44
CA SER A 275 -8.22 -12.73 5.83
C SER A 275 -6.73 -12.94 6.08
N VAL A 276 -5.90 -12.29 5.25
CA VAL A 276 -4.46 -12.21 5.42
C VAL A 276 -4.01 -10.76 5.29
N ALA A 277 -3.16 -10.31 6.20
CA ALA A 277 -2.49 -9.02 6.15
C ALA A 277 -0.97 -9.18 6.22
N LEU A 278 -0.29 -8.41 5.38
CA LEU A 278 1.15 -8.19 5.45
C LEU A 278 1.35 -6.73 5.87
N PRO A 279 2.28 -6.42 6.80
CA PRO A 279 2.53 -5.03 7.21
C PRO A 279 3.01 -4.10 6.08
N THR A 280 3.46 -4.69 4.96
CA THR A 280 3.79 -3.99 3.72
C THR A 280 3.53 -4.89 2.51
N THR A 281 3.16 -4.27 1.40
CA THR A 281 3.03 -4.93 0.09
C THR A 281 4.35 -5.00 -0.67
N MET A 282 5.38 -4.26 -0.23
CA MET A 282 6.71 -4.31 -0.82
C MET A 282 7.52 -5.52 -0.32
N PRO A 283 8.31 -6.17 -1.18
CA PRO A 283 9.28 -7.17 -0.73
C PRO A 283 10.26 -6.58 0.27
N VAL A 284 10.40 -7.26 1.41
CA VAL A 284 11.29 -6.90 2.52
C VAL A 284 11.81 -8.18 3.17
N ASP A 285 13.00 -8.09 3.76
CA ASP A 285 13.63 -9.16 4.53
C ASP A 285 14.38 -8.55 5.74
N PRO A 286 13.74 -8.47 6.92
CA PRO A 286 14.37 -7.90 8.12
C PRO A 286 15.55 -8.70 8.65
N ALA A 287 15.61 -9.99 8.36
CA ALA A 287 16.63 -10.89 8.89
C ALA A 287 17.88 -10.92 7.99
N ARG A 288 17.75 -10.53 6.72
CA ARG A 288 18.83 -10.58 5.72
C ARG A 288 20.15 -10.04 6.20
N CYS A 289 20.11 -8.82 6.73
CA CYS A 289 21.31 -8.10 7.09
C CYS A 289 22.09 -8.82 8.18
N TYR A 290 21.39 -9.42 9.15
CA TYR A 290 21.98 -10.21 10.22
C TYR A 290 22.54 -11.53 9.70
N ARG A 291 21.83 -12.24 8.80
CA ARG A 291 22.36 -13.44 8.12
C ARG A 291 23.68 -13.14 7.41
N GLU A 292 23.78 -11.98 6.76
CA GLU A 292 24.98 -11.57 6.01
C GLU A 292 26.14 -11.09 6.91
N THR A 293 25.87 -10.34 8.00
CA THR A 293 26.93 -9.70 8.80
C THR A 293 27.29 -10.45 10.09
N GLN A 294 26.43 -11.34 10.56
CA GLN A 294 26.59 -12.11 11.79
C GLN A 294 26.29 -13.59 11.52
N PRO A 295 27.05 -14.29 10.64
CA PRO A 295 26.73 -15.66 10.22
C PRO A 295 26.84 -16.70 11.35
N GLN A 296 27.42 -16.31 12.49
CA GLN A 296 27.51 -17.15 13.70
C GLN A 296 26.25 -17.04 14.58
N VAL A 297 25.41 -16.04 14.35
CA VAL A 297 24.10 -15.91 15.00
C VAL A 297 23.13 -16.73 14.16
N GLU A 298 22.74 -17.89 14.67
CA GLU A 298 21.66 -18.66 14.09
C GLU A 298 20.37 -17.82 14.17
N ILE A 299 19.74 -17.56 13.04
CA ILE A 299 18.47 -16.83 12.99
C ILE A 299 17.40 -17.85 12.70
N SER A 300 16.90 -18.48 13.75
CA SER A 300 15.76 -19.35 13.59
C SER A 300 14.54 -18.53 13.13
N PRO A 301 13.68 -19.09 12.27
CA PRO A 301 12.35 -18.53 12.00
C PRO A 301 11.51 -18.30 13.27
N SER A 302 11.81 -18.99 14.37
CA SER A 302 11.08 -18.86 15.65
C SER A 302 11.71 -17.89 16.65
N GLU A 303 12.89 -17.34 16.37
CA GLU A 303 13.62 -16.47 17.30
C GLU A 303 13.48 -15.00 16.93
N ARG A 304 13.50 -14.13 17.94
CA ARG A 304 13.50 -12.67 17.74
C ARG A 304 14.79 -12.22 17.08
N LEU A 305 14.68 -11.19 16.25
CA LEU A 305 15.87 -10.55 15.69
C LEU A 305 16.68 -9.80 16.76
N PRO A 306 18.02 -9.78 16.68
CA PRO A 306 18.85 -9.05 17.63
C PRO A 306 18.46 -7.58 17.72
N ASP A 307 18.49 -7.02 18.94
CA ASP A 307 18.16 -5.61 19.18
C ASP A 307 19.31 -4.64 18.87
N THR A 308 20.28 -5.07 18.07
CA THR A 308 21.43 -4.26 17.64
C THR A 308 21.35 -3.99 16.16
N ALA A 309 21.90 -2.86 15.69
CA ALA A 309 21.99 -2.59 14.26
C ALA A 309 22.93 -3.60 13.58
N CYS A 310 22.45 -4.32 12.57
CA CYS A 310 23.25 -5.30 11.81
C CYS A 310 24.41 -4.66 11.02
N ARG A 311 24.28 -3.37 10.66
CA ARG A 311 25.27 -2.54 9.93
C ARG A 311 25.37 -1.16 10.58
N PRO A 312 26.03 -1.03 11.74
CA PRO A 312 26.04 0.24 12.49
C PRO A 312 26.66 1.39 11.70
N LYS A 313 27.61 1.12 10.79
CA LYS A 313 28.24 2.13 9.92
C LYS A 313 27.30 2.78 8.91
N ASN A 314 26.19 2.14 8.57
CA ASN A 314 25.19 2.72 7.65
C ASN A 314 24.26 3.70 8.37
N GLU A 315 24.15 3.60 9.70
CA GLU A 315 23.27 4.42 10.54
C GLU A 315 21.78 4.33 10.13
N GLU A 316 21.36 3.23 9.50
CA GLU A 316 19.95 2.95 9.17
C GLU A 316 19.15 2.63 10.44
N GLN A 317 17.88 3.06 10.49
CA GLN A 317 16.99 2.59 11.55
C GLN A 317 16.60 1.14 11.30
N ARG A 318 16.53 0.34 12.37
CA ARG A 318 16.11 -1.05 12.30
C ARG A 318 14.71 -1.19 11.68
N MET A 319 14.55 -2.18 10.80
CA MET A 319 13.24 -2.68 10.39
C MET A 319 12.69 -3.63 11.46
N HIS A 320 11.44 -3.45 11.84
CA HIS A 320 10.81 -4.23 12.90
C HIS A 320 10.62 -5.71 12.50
N GLU A 321 10.58 -6.63 13.48
CA GLU A 321 10.43 -8.05 13.18
C GLU A 321 9.02 -8.44 12.71
N ILE A 322 8.02 -7.57 12.91
CA ILE A 322 6.64 -7.74 12.41
C ILE A 322 6.60 -8.05 10.91
N TYR A 323 7.56 -7.53 10.13
CA TYR A 323 7.66 -7.72 8.68
C TYR A 323 8.06 -9.15 8.26
N ARG A 324 8.51 -10.00 9.20
CA ARG A 324 8.79 -11.43 8.97
C ARG A 324 7.52 -12.27 8.90
N TYR A 325 6.39 -11.74 9.35
CA TYR A 325 5.15 -12.50 9.52
C TYR A 325 4.08 -12.10 8.51
N ALA A 326 3.32 -13.09 8.08
CA ALA A 326 1.96 -12.92 7.59
C ALA A 326 0.99 -13.11 8.75
N PHE A 327 0.02 -12.20 8.86
CA PHE A 327 -1.01 -12.24 9.89
C PHE A 327 -2.31 -12.73 9.27
N VAL A 328 -2.85 -13.83 9.81
CA VAL A 328 -4.06 -14.47 9.30
C VAL A 328 -5.15 -14.32 10.34
N THR A 329 -6.30 -13.77 9.97
CA THR A 329 -7.50 -13.89 10.80
C THR A 329 -8.14 -15.24 10.51
N ASP A 330 -8.56 -15.93 11.56
CA ASP A 330 -9.30 -17.17 11.52
C ASP A 330 -10.60 -17.01 12.30
N ARG A 331 -11.71 -17.50 11.73
CA ARG A 331 -13.04 -17.31 12.33
C ARG A 331 -13.16 -17.95 13.71
N GLU A 332 -12.45 -19.06 13.95
CA GLU A 332 -12.54 -19.84 15.18
C GLU A 332 -11.28 -19.69 16.04
N GLU A 333 -10.10 -19.65 15.41
CA GLU A 333 -8.82 -19.62 16.12
C GLU A 333 -8.33 -18.20 16.47
N GLY A 334 -8.96 -17.14 15.93
CA GLY A 334 -8.60 -15.75 16.19
C GLY A 334 -7.49 -15.24 15.27
N LEU A 335 -6.33 -14.88 15.83
CA LEU A 335 -5.18 -14.36 15.08
C LEU A 335 -4.07 -15.42 14.99
N ILE A 336 -3.56 -15.68 13.79
CA ILE A 336 -2.46 -16.61 13.55
C ILE A 336 -1.29 -15.85 12.92
N MET A 337 -0.10 -16.03 13.47
CA MET A 337 1.14 -15.49 12.93
C MET A 337 1.89 -16.59 12.19
N VAL A 338 2.17 -16.38 10.91
CA VAL A 338 2.93 -17.31 10.07
C VAL A 338 4.24 -16.63 9.67
N ASN A 339 5.37 -17.18 10.10
CA ASN A 339 6.67 -16.69 9.62
C ASN A 339 6.81 -17.03 8.13
N VAL A 340 7.12 -16.03 7.31
CA VAL A 340 7.25 -16.13 5.85
C VAL A 340 8.63 -15.67 5.35
N ASP A 341 9.60 -15.61 6.25
CA ASP A 341 10.98 -15.19 5.99
C ASP A 341 11.71 -16.17 5.06
N THR A 342 11.40 -17.47 5.15
CA THR A 342 11.96 -18.51 4.27
C THR A 342 11.70 -18.24 2.79
N LEU A 343 10.57 -17.61 2.46
CA LEU A 343 10.26 -17.23 1.08
C LEU A 343 11.14 -16.09 0.54
N ALA A 344 11.90 -15.39 1.40
CA ALA A 344 12.73 -14.24 1.04
C ALA A 344 14.22 -14.44 1.36
N ASP A 345 14.59 -15.49 2.10
CA ASP A 345 15.94 -15.71 2.64
C ASP A 345 16.96 -16.24 1.61
N ARG A 346 16.49 -16.62 0.42
CA ARG A 346 17.25 -17.15 -0.73
C ARG A 346 17.68 -18.62 -0.59
N ASP A 347 17.12 -19.37 0.34
CA ASP A 347 17.28 -20.82 0.42
C ASP A 347 15.99 -21.54 -0.02
N PRO A 348 15.88 -21.98 -1.29
CA PRO A 348 14.67 -22.65 -1.76
C PRO A 348 14.42 -24.02 -1.09
N ARG A 349 15.37 -24.53 -0.29
CA ARG A 349 15.29 -25.86 0.35
C ARG A 349 14.51 -25.84 1.65
N ASN A 350 14.20 -24.67 2.21
CA ASN A 350 13.60 -24.52 3.53
C ASN A 350 12.19 -23.89 3.51
N ASN A 351 11.54 -23.83 2.33
CA ASN A 351 10.21 -23.26 2.14
C ASN A 351 9.09 -24.11 2.77
N PHE A 352 9.13 -24.27 4.09
CA PHE A 352 8.15 -24.96 4.91
C PHE A 352 7.57 -23.95 5.91
N LEU A 353 6.34 -23.52 5.66
CA LEU A 353 5.71 -22.51 6.49
C LEU A 353 5.08 -23.17 7.72
N HIS A 354 5.25 -22.52 8.87
CA HIS A 354 4.71 -22.97 10.14
C HIS A 354 4.04 -21.82 10.87
N ARG A 355 3.05 -22.16 11.71
CA ARG A 355 2.48 -21.22 12.68
C ARG A 355 3.55 -20.89 13.72
N SER A 356 3.85 -19.60 13.89
CA SER A 356 4.74 -19.13 14.95
C SER A 356 3.99 -18.86 16.25
N ALA A 357 2.73 -18.44 16.14
CA ALA A 357 1.82 -18.30 17.29
C ALA A 357 0.36 -18.31 16.81
N THR A 358 -0.55 -18.65 17.72
CA THR A 358 -2.00 -18.55 17.56
C THR A 358 -2.56 -17.88 18.80
N TYR A 359 -3.38 -16.86 18.61
CA TYR A 359 -3.84 -15.99 19.68
C TYR A 359 -5.33 -15.72 19.56
N ASN A 360 -6.06 -16.17 20.59
CA ASN A 360 -7.40 -15.70 20.91
C ASN A 360 -7.45 -15.59 22.45
N PRO A 361 -7.73 -14.41 23.02
CA PRO A 361 -7.89 -14.27 24.47
C PRO A 361 -8.92 -15.27 25.01
N SER A 362 -8.73 -15.74 26.24
CA SER A 362 -9.58 -16.80 26.84
C SER A 362 -11.07 -16.46 26.94
N ASN A 363 -11.42 -15.19 26.79
CA ASN A 363 -12.79 -14.69 26.75
C ASN A 363 -13.37 -14.59 25.31
N GLY A 364 -12.71 -15.16 24.30
CA GLY A 364 -13.16 -15.23 22.91
C GLY A 364 -13.22 -13.88 22.21
N MET A 365 -12.35 -12.92 22.58
CA MET A 365 -12.38 -11.56 22.00
C MET A 365 -12.20 -11.56 20.48
N LEU A 366 -11.48 -12.53 19.91
CA LEU A 366 -11.23 -12.63 18.48
C LEU A 366 -12.15 -13.65 17.77
N ASP A 367 -13.19 -14.14 18.46
CA ASP A 367 -14.16 -15.03 17.83
C ASP A 367 -14.86 -14.34 16.66
N GLY A 368 -14.94 -15.05 15.53
CA GLY A 368 -15.49 -14.50 14.30
C GLY A 368 -14.59 -13.49 13.62
N ALA A 369 -13.27 -13.49 13.88
CA ALA A 369 -12.33 -12.62 13.19
C ALA A 369 -12.51 -12.74 11.67
N ALA A 370 -12.80 -11.63 11.00
CA ALA A 370 -13.23 -11.58 9.61
C ALA A 370 -12.26 -10.80 8.71
N ASN A 371 -11.61 -9.79 9.25
CA ASN A 371 -10.71 -8.90 8.51
C ASN A 371 -9.77 -8.16 9.48
N MET A 372 -8.69 -7.59 8.97
CA MET A 372 -7.77 -6.77 9.77
C MET A 372 -7.04 -5.72 8.94
N ALA A 373 -6.53 -4.69 9.60
CA ALA A 373 -5.51 -3.77 9.08
C ALA A 373 -4.33 -3.70 10.07
N ILE A 374 -3.12 -3.53 9.56
CA ILE A 374 -1.91 -3.35 10.36
C ILE A 374 -1.43 -1.90 10.21
N ALA A 375 -1.21 -1.22 11.34
CA ALA A 375 -0.61 0.10 11.38
C ALA A 375 0.47 0.14 12.47
N GLY A 376 1.72 0.28 12.06
CA GLY A 376 2.89 0.13 12.92
C GLY A 376 2.90 -1.27 13.55
N VAL A 377 3.03 -1.30 14.87
CA VAL A 377 2.99 -2.53 15.67
C VAL A 377 1.57 -2.93 16.11
N TYR A 378 0.51 -2.26 15.67
CA TYR A 378 -0.85 -2.60 16.06
C TYR A 378 -1.61 -3.29 14.92
N ALA A 379 -2.30 -4.38 15.22
CA ALA A 379 -3.33 -4.97 14.39
C ALA A 379 -4.72 -4.54 14.87
N TYR A 380 -5.54 -4.09 13.93
CA TYR A 380 -6.92 -3.68 14.12
C TYR A 380 -7.82 -4.75 13.52
N ILE A 381 -8.33 -5.64 14.35
CA ILE A 381 -9.00 -6.88 13.94
C ILE A 381 -10.51 -6.71 14.09
N LEU A 382 -11.24 -6.95 13.01
CA LEU A 382 -12.70 -6.96 13.00
C LEU A 382 -13.17 -8.37 13.38
N ALA A 383 -13.89 -8.47 14.48
CA ALA A 383 -14.42 -9.71 15.03
C ALA A 383 -15.93 -9.57 15.33
N ARG A 384 -16.56 -10.65 15.78
CA ARG A 384 -18.01 -10.66 16.09
C ARG A 384 -18.40 -9.58 17.11
N ARG A 385 -17.51 -9.28 18.05
CA ARG A 385 -17.73 -8.31 19.13
C ARG A 385 -17.52 -6.85 18.73
N GLY A 386 -16.96 -6.58 17.54
CA GLY A 386 -16.59 -5.24 17.09
C GLY A 386 -15.15 -5.19 16.59
N LEU A 387 -14.45 -4.09 16.89
CA LEU A 387 -13.03 -3.93 16.57
C LEU A 387 -12.19 -4.25 17.83
N VAL A 388 -11.21 -5.14 17.70
CA VAL A 388 -10.21 -5.43 18.73
C VAL A 388 -8.86 -4.92 18.26
N VAL A 389 -8.21 -4.11 19.08
CA VAL A 389 -6.85 -3.59 18.82
C VAL A 389 -5.87 -4.48 19.56
N VAL A 390 -4.92 -5.06 18.84
CA VAL A 390 -3.89 -5.97 19.36
C VAL A 390 -2.52 -5.36 19.12
N ASN A 391 -1.73 -5.24 20.17
CA ASN A 391 -0.32 -4.89 20.11
C ASN A 391 0.51 -6.11 19.69
N LEU A 392 1.33 -5.92 18.65
CA LEU A 392 2.22 -6.88 17.98
C LEU A 392 3.68 -6.41 17.99
N ASP A 393 4.07 -5.58 18.96
CA ASP A 393 5.48 -5.22 19.20
C ASP A 393 6.31 -6.50 19.46
N ASP A 394 5.71 -7.47 20.15
CA ASP A 394 6.11 -8.88 20.08
C ASP A 394 5.09 -9.68 19.25
N PRO A 395 5.38 -10.01 17.99
CA PRO A 395 4.43 -10.74 17.14
C PRO A 395 4.07 -12.14 17.66
N VAL A 396 4.92 -12.79 18.46
CA VAL A 396 4.64 -14.14 18.99
C VAL A 396 4.04 -14.13 20.40
N ASN A 397 4.05 -12.99 21.08
CA ASN A 397 3.33 -12.77 22.35
C ASN A 397 2.40 -11.54 22.27
N PRO A 398 1.35 -11.59 21.41
CA PRO A 398 0.42 -10.49 21.20
C PRO A 398 -0.39 -10.14 22.46
N GLN A 399 -0.78 -8.87 22.57
CA GLN A 399 -1.57 -8.37 23.70
C GLN A 399 -2.74 -7.49 23.23
N VAL A 400 -3.95 -7.71 23.76
CA VAL A 400 -5.08 -6.80 23.51
C VAL A 400 -4.78 -5.43 24.14
N ALA A 401 -4.83 -4.39 23.32
CA ALA A 401 -4.68 -2.99 23.73
C ALA A 401 -6.03 -2.32 24.00
N ALA A 402 -7.05 -2.62 23.19
CA ALA A 402 -8.38 -2.03 23.31
C ALA A 402 -9.47 -2.82 22.57
N GLU A 403 -10.73 -2.49 22.85
CA GLU A 403 -11.92 -2.97 22.14
C GLU A 403 -12.86 -1.79 21.85
N VAL A 404 -13.44 -1.74 20.65
CA VAL A 404 -14.59 -0.90 20.29
C VAL A 404 -15.77 -1.83 20.05
N PRO A 405 -16.63 -2.05 21.08
CA PRO A 405 -17.65 -3.07 21.02
C PRO A 405 -18.95 -2.60 20.35
N THR A 406 -19.86 -3.53 20.11
CA THR A 406 -21.30 -3.23 19.88
C THR A 406 -21.88 -2.39 21.05
N PRO A 407 -22.77 -1.40 20.80
CA PRO A 407 -23.41 -1.05 19.53
C PRO A 407 -22.60 -0.10 18.63
N TRP A 408 -21.38 0.29 19.00
CA TRP A 408 -20.60 1.23 18.19
C TRP A 408 -20.16 0.66 16.84
N LEU A 409 -19.88 -0.64 16.81
CA LEU A 409 -19.59 -1.41 15.61
C LEU A 409 -20.44 -2.68 15.60
N SER A 410 -21.29 -2.80 14.58
CA SER A 410 -22.21 -3.94 14.44
C SER A 410 -21.88 -4.75 13.19
N ASN A 411 -21.41 -5.98 13.37
CA ASN A 411 -20.97 -6.87 12.28
C ASN A 411 -19.99 -6.18 11.30
N PRO A 412 -18.84 -5.69 11.79
CA PRO A 412 -17.88 -4.96 10.96
C PRO A 412 -17.24 -5.87 9.89
N ARG A 413 -17.06 -5.34 8.68
CA ARG A 413 -16.70 -6.13 7.48
C ARG A 413 -15.32 -5.80 6.91
N ALA A 414 -14.96 -4.52 6.88
CA ALA A 414 -13.64 -4.09 6.41
C ALA A 414 -13.19 -2.81 7.10
N ILE A 415 -11.87 -2.65 7.14
CA ILE A 415 -11.18 -1.54 7.80
C ILE A 415 -10.02 -1.09 6.90
N ASP A 416 -9.78 0.21 6.86
CA ASP A 416 -8.54 0.78 6.37
C ASP A 416 -8.10 1.93 7.28
N ILE A 417 -6.79 2.19 7.33
CA ILE A 417 -6.18 3.12 8.28
C ILE A 417 -5.47 4.22 7.52
N GLN A 418 -5.71 5.45 7.96
CA GLN A 418 -5.02 6.62 7.47
C GLN A 418 -4.52 7.46 8.65
N PHE A 419 -3.21 7.36 8.91
CA PHE A 419 -2.54 8.07 10.00
C PHE A 419 -3.23 7.84 11.36
N ARG A 420 -4.01 8.81 11.85
CA ARG A 420 -4.66 8.76 13.18
C ARG A 420 -6.12 8.33 13.15
N TYR A 421 -6.65 7.97 11.99
CA TYR A 421 -8.04 7.54 11.82
C TYR A 421 -8.11 6.13 11.23
N ALA A 422 -8.93 5.28 11.83
CA ALA A 422 -9.40 4.04 11.23
C ALA A 422 -10.80 4.28 10.65
N PHE A 423 -11.02 3.81 9.42
CA PHE A 423 -12.30 3.85 8.73
C PHE A 423 -12.84 2.44 8.61
N VAL A 424 -13.95 2.17 9.27
CA VAL A 424 -14.56 0.83 9.34
C VAL A 424 -15.89 0.87 8.61
N VAL A 425 -16.12 -0.11 7.74
CA VAL A 425 -17.46 -0.38 7.20
C VAL A 425 -18.09 -1.53 7.95
N ASP A 426 -19.29 -1.30 8.45
CA ASP A 426 -20.09 -2.26 9.19
C ASP A 426 -21.48 -2.43 8.56
N GLN A 427 -22.40 -3.10 9.25
CA GLN A 427 -23.75 -3.31 8.73
C GLN A 427 -24.56 -2.00 8.58
N GLU A 428 -24.21 -0.94 9.32
CA GLU A 428 -24.94 0.32 9.32
C GLU A 428 -24.34 1.35 8.36
N GLY A 429 -23.05 1.22 8.04
CA GLY A 429 -22.39 2.04 7.03
C GLY A 429 -20.92 2.26 7.31
N LEU A 430 -20.43 3.49 7.06
CA LEU A 430 -19.06 3.90 7.33
C LEU A 430 -18.97 4.53 8.73
N LYS A 431 -17.99 4.13 9.53
CA LYS A 431 -17.63 4.76 10.80
C LYS A 431 -16.19 5.27 10.72
N ALA A 432 -15.95 6.46 11.28
CA ALA A 432 -14.59 6.96 11.51
C ALA A 432 -14.25 6.83 13.00
N ILE A 433 -13.05 6.33 13.28
CA ILE A 433 -12.56 6.05 14.62
C ILE A 433 -11.23 6.78 14.79
N ASP A 434 -11.14 7.65 15.79
CA ASP A 434 -9.87 8.24 16.21
C ASP A 434 -9.05 7.17 16.94
N ILE A 435 -7.88 6.87 16.39
CA ILE A 435 -6.89 5.89 16.89
C ILE A 435 -5.57 6.57 17.26
N THR A 436 -5.59 7.88 17.56
CA THR A 436 -4.39 8.63 18.01
C THR A 436 -3.72 7.98 19.22
N ALA A 437 -4.53 7.39 20.10
CA ALA A 437 -4.09 6.50 21.16
C ALA A 437 -4.73 5.12 20.90
N PRO A 438 -3.98 4.15 20.34
CA PRO A 438 -4.51 2.82 20.00
C PRO A 438 -5.13 2.06 21.19
N GLU A 439 -4.73 2.38 22.41
CA GLU A 439 -5.26 1.83 23.67
C GLU A 439 -6.60 2.46 24.08
N ARG A 440 -7.00 3.55 23.42
CA ARG A 440 -8.27 4.25 23.68
C ARG A 440 -8.88 4.78 22.38
N PRO A 441 -9.26 3.88 21.45
CA PRO A 441 -9.93 4.25 20.21
C PRO A 441 -11.32 4.83 20.50
N MET A 442 -11.75 5.81 19.70
CA MET A 442 -13.05 6.46 19.88
C MET A 442 -13.76 6.64 18.53
N VAL A 443 -15.00 6.15 18.41
CA VAL A 443 -15.84 6.45 17.24
C VAL A 443 -16.21 7.93 17.27
N VAL A 444 -15.85 8.65 16.20
CA VAL A 444 -16.06 10.12 16.11
C VAL A 444 -17.16 10.51 15.13
N SER A 445 -17.47 9.67 14.16
CA SER A 445 -18.59 9.91 13.24
C SER A 445 -19.08 8.61 12.59
N ALA A 446 -20.28 8.70 12.00
CA ALA A 446 -20.90 7.63 11.25
C ALA A 446 -21.63 8.21 10.03
N LEU A 447 -21.62 7.48 8.93
CA LEU A 447 -22.32 7.78 7.70
C LEU A 447 -23.09 6.53 7.26
N PRO A 448 -24.43 6.55 7.26
CA PRO A 448 -25.22 5.40 6.86
C PRO A 448 -24.98 4.99 5.40
N LEU A 449 -24.74 3.70 5.17
CA LEU A 449 -24.62 3.10 3.84
C LEU A 449 -25.28 1.72 3.87
N ALA A 450 -26.10 1.41 2.87
CA ALA A 450 -27.01 0.27 2.95
C ALA A 450 -26.32 -1.11 2.85
N ASP A 451 -25.21 -1.21 2.11
CA ASP A 451 -24.51 -2.48 1.90
C ASP A 451 -23.00 -2.27 1.69
N ALA A 452 -22.34 -1.58 2.62
CA ALA A 452 -20.90 -1.41 2.59
C ALA A 452 -20.20 -2.75 2.90
N ARG A 453 -19.23 -3.17 2.06
CA ARG A 453 -18.58 -4.50 2.15
C ARG A 453 -17.06 -4.46 2.22
N ASP A 454 -16.43 -3.55 1.50
CA ASP A 454 -14.98 -3.33 1.50
C ASP A 454 -14.70 -1.84 1.40
N ILE A 455 -13.53 -1.43 1.88
CA ILE A 455 -13.10 -0.03 1.88
C ILE A 455 -11.64 0.07 1.41
N TYR A 456 -11.33 1.17 0.73
CA TYR A 456 -9.97 1.61 0.43
C TYR A 456 -9.87 3.11 0.64
N VAL A 457 -8.95 3.56 1.49
CA VAL A 457 -8.73 4.97 1.81
C VAL A 457 -7.49 5.46 1.09
N ALA A 458 -7.65 6.53 0.33
CA ALA A 458 -6.55 7.22 -0.34
C ALA A 458 -6.72 8.73 -0.21
N ARG A 459 -5.83 9.34 0.56
CA ARG A 459 -5.79 10.76 0.85
C ARG A 459 -7.11 11.27 1.42
N THR A 460 -7.89 11.98 0.62
CA THR A 460 -9.10 12.70 1.05
C THR A 460 -10.39 11.93 0.76
N TYR A 461 -10.30 10.74 0.16
CA TYR A 461 -11.46 9.93 -0.20
C TYR A 461 -11.38 8.51 0.35
N ALA A 462 -12.54 8.00 0.78
CA ALA A 462 -12.76 6.57 1.00
C ALA A 462 -13.59 6.01 -0.17
N TYR A 463 -13.14 4.88 -0.71
CA TYR A 463 -13.77 4.17 -1.81
C TYR A 463 -14.37 2.89 -1.23
N ILE A 464 -15.68 2.74 -1.33
CA ILE A 464 -16.43 1.68 -0.66
C ILE A 464 -17.15 0.83 -1.69
N ALA A 465 -16.87 -0.46 -1.68
CA ALA A 465 -17.65 -1.45 -2.41
C ALA A 465 -19.00 -1.60 -1.71
N ALA A 466 -20.07 -1.05 -2.30
CA ALA A 466 -21.38 -0.88 -1.68
C ALA A 466 -22.42 -1.87 -2.22
N GLY A 467 -22.02 -3.11 -2.54
CA GLY A 467 -22.91 -4.17 -3.00
C GLY A 467 -23.76 -3.74 -4.20
N ARG A 468 -25.08 -3.70 -4.00
CA ARG A 468 -26.06 -3.31 -5.02
C ARG A 468 -26.00 -1.84 -5.42
N GLN A 469 -25.43 -0.98 -4.59
CA GLN A 469 -25.27 0.44 -4.87
C GLN A 469 -24.03 0.74 -5.73
N GLY A 470 -23.22 -0.27 -6.05
CA GLY A 470 -22.00 -0.09 -6.85
C GLY A 470 -20.84 0.45 -6.02
N LEU A 471 -20.13 1.45 -6.54
CA LEU A 471 -19.01 2.09 -5.85
C LEU A 471 -19.48 3.39 -5.18
N ALA A 472 -19.38 3.46 -3.85
CA ALA A 472 -19.55 4.70 -3.11
C ALA A 472 -18.19 5.38 -2.90
N ILE A 473 -18.08 6.66 -3.21
CA ILE A 473 -16.90 7.49 -3.00
C ILE A 473 -17.28 8.58 -2.00
N VAL A 474 -16.69 8.50 -0.81
CA VAL A 474 -16.97 9.38 0.32
C VAL A 474 -15.84 10.37 0.49
N ASP A 475 -16.17 11.65 0.58
CA ASP A 475 -15.21 12.66 1.02
C ASP A 475 -14.97 12.49 2.53
N ILE A 476 -13.74 12.15 2.89
CA ILE A 476 -13.34 11.92 4.27
C ILE A 476 -12.47 13.04 4.81
N ARG A 477 -12.39 14.21 4.14
CA ARG A 477 -11.59 15.36 4.61
C ARG A 477 -11.95 15.76 6.03
N HIS A 478 -13.20 15.61 6.44
CA HIS A 478 -13.65 15.91 7.81
C HIS A 478 -14.16 14.62 8.48
N PRO A 479 -13.27 13.80 9.07
CA PRO A 479 -13.63 12.49 9.61
C PRO A 479 -14.55 12.57 10.84
N GLU A 480 -14.67 13.73 11.48
CA GLU A 480 -15.58 13.97 12.61
C GLU A 480 -17.00 14.40 12.12
N ALA A 481 -17.19 14.59 10.81
CA ALA A 481 -18.45 15.03 10.21
C ALA A 481 -18.62 14.52 8.76
N LEU A 482 -18.68 13.19 8.59
CA LEU A 482 -18.89 12.55 7.29
C LEU A 482 -20.30 12.85 6.74
N ASN A 483 -20.38 13.30 5.48
CA ASN A 483 -21.65 13.71 4.86
C ASN A 483 -21.71 13.51 3.33
N ASP A 484 -20.62 13.77 2.62
CA ASP A 484 -20.62 13.84 1.16
C ASP A 484 -20.31 12.49 0.51
N VAL A 485 -21.29 11.94 -0.21
CA VAL A 485 -21.20 10.64 -0.88
C VAL A 485 -21.59 10.75 -2.35
N MET A 486 -20.71 10.30 -3.23
CA MET A 486 -21.02 10.03 -4.62
C MET A 486 -21.18 8.54 -4.84
N VAL A 487 -22.28 8.12 -5.47
CA VAL A 487 -22.53 6.72 -5.82
C VAL A 487 -22.39 6.54 -7.33
N TYR A 488 -21.60 5.55 -7.75
CA TYR A 488 -21.35 5.23 -9.16
C TYR A 488 -21.65 3.76 -9.46
N THR A 489 -22.63 3.53 -10.33
CA THR A 489 -23.09 2.19 -10.74
C THR A 489 -22.72 1.82 -12.17
N ALA A 490 -22.09 2.72 -12.93
CA ALA A 490 -21.88 2.58 -14.38
C ALA A 490 -23.17 2.17 -15.12
N GLU A 491 -24.26 2.92 -14.92
CA GLU A 491 -25.57 2.62 -15.51
C GLU A 491 -26.10 1.24 -15.09
N GLY A 492 -25.86 0.84 -13.84
CA GLY A 492 -26.30 -0.44 -13.28
C GLY A 492 -25.40 -1.64 -13.59
N GLN A 493 -24.29 -1.45 -14.32
CA GLN A 493 -23.31 -2.50 -14.60
C GLN A 493 -22.50 -2.94 -13.38
N ILE A 494 -22.43 -2.10 -12.34
CA ILE A 494 -21.83 -2.40 -11.04
C ILE A 494 -22.96 -2.52 -10.02
N ASN A 495 -23.28 -3.76 -9.63
CA ASN A 495 -24.46 -4.07 -8.81
C ASN A 495 -24.25 -5.23 -7.81
N ASP A 496 -23.02 -5.72 -7.67
CA ASP A 496 -22.60 -6.66 -6.64
C ASP A 496 -21.17 -6.34 -6.20
N ALA A 497 -20.86 -5.07 -5.93
CA ALA A 497 -19.53 -4.64 -5.51
C ALA A 497 -19.16 -5.24 -4.15
N ARG A 498 -18.10 -6.06 -4.12
CA ARG A 498 -17.61 -6.78 -2.93
C ARG A 498 -16.23 -6.35 -2.46
N GLY A 499 -15.39 -5.86 -3.37
CA GLY A 499 -14.03 -5.44 -3.06
C GLY A 499 -13.60 -4.26 -3.92
N VAL A 500 -12.75 -3.38 -3.39
CA VAL A 500 -12.15 -2.27 -4.15
C VAL A 500 -10.69 -2.03 -3.76
N LYS A 501 -9.84 -1.83 -4.77
CA LYS A 501 -8.44 -1.43 -4.59
C LYS A 501 -8.08 -0.37 -5.64
N LEU A 502 -7.17 0.53 -5.29
CA LEU A 502 -6.71 1.58 -6.22
C LEU A 502 -5.28 1.36 -6.67
N GLY A 503 -4.95 1.98 -7.80
CA GLY A 503 -3.57 2.15 -8.23
C GLY A 503 -3.42 3.32 -9.19
N THR A 504 -2.25 3.96 -9.16
CA THR A 504 -1.86 4.98 -10.13
C THR A 504 -0.96 4.37 -11.19
N THR A 505 -1.30 4.57 -12.45
CA THR A 505 -0.45 4.21 -13.59
C THR A 505 -0.23 5.44 -14.45
N ASN A 506 1.04 5.78 -14.67
CA ASN A 506 1.50 7.05 -15.24
C ASN A 506 0.95 8.26 -14.48
N ALA A 507 -0.02 8.97 -15.05
CA ALA A 507 -0.59 10.19 -14.49
C ALA A 507 -2.05 10.03 -14.01
N SER A 508 -2.60 8.81 -14.09
CA SER A 508 -4.03 8.56 -13.86
C SER A 508 -4.24 7.61 -12.68
N LEU A 509 -5.25 7.89 -11.87
CA LEU A 509 -5.71 7.02 -10.79
C LEU A 509 -6.80 6.08 -11.33
N PHE A 510 -6.73 4.81 -10.96
CA PHE A 510 -7.67 3.77 -11.33
C PHE A 510 -8.24 3.07 -10.10
N ALA A 511 -9.51 2.69 -10.17
CA ALA A 511 -10.13 1.75 -9.24
C ALA A 511 -10.37 0.41 -9.90
N TYR A 512 -10.07 -0.64 -9.16
CA TYR A 512 -10.35 -2.03 -9.51
C TYR A 512 -11.43 -2.50 -8.55
N VAL A 513 -12.56 -2.96 -9.08
CA VAL A 513 -13.72 -3.38 -8.27
C VAL A 513 -14.00 -4.85 -8.55
N ALA A 514 -13.97 -5.67 -7.50
CA ALA A 514 -14.49 -7.02 -7.52
C ALA A 514 -16.02 -6.93 -7.40
N ASP A 515 -16.72 -7.09 -8.51
CA ASP A 515 -18.17 -6.89 -8.65
C ASP A 515 -18.90 -8.24 -8.61
N GLY A 516 -18.48 -9.11 -7.68
CA GLY A 516 -19.18 -10.35 -7.35
C GLY A 516 -19.50 -11.18 -8.58
N LYS A 517 -20.79 -11.46 -8.79
CA LYS A 517 -21.27 -12.24 -9.95
C LYS A 517 -20.90 -11.63 -11.31
N ASN A 518 -20.52 -10.35 -11.40
CA ASN A 518 -20.19 -9.69 -12.66
C ASN A 518 -18.68 -9.72 -13.00
N GLY A 519 -17.84 -10.19 -12.06
CA GLY A 519 -16.39 -10.27 -12.21
C GLY A 519 -15.65 -8.97 -11.88
N LEU A 520 -14.55 -8.69 -12.57
CA LEU A 520 -13.72 -7.50 -12.37
C LEU A 520 -14.24 -6.30 -13.19
N ARG A 521 -14.25 -5.13 -12.56
CA ARG A 521 -14.45 -3.83 -13.22
C ARG A 521 -13.22 -2.95 -13.03
N VAL A 522 -12.81 -2.24 -14.08
CA VAL A 522 -11.72 -1.26 -14.04
C VAL A 522 -12.29 0.11 -14.36
N LEU A 523 -12.09 1.04 -13.43
CA LEU A 523 -12.56 2.41 -13.53
C LEU A 523 -11.36 3.36 -13.62
N GLN A 524 -11.43 4.33 -14.53
CA GLN A 524 -10.56 5.49 -14.45
C GLN A 524 -11.21 6.50 -13.50
N LEU A 525 -10.47 6.94 -12.49
CA LEU A 525 -10.94 7.93 -11.51
C LEU A 525 -10.42 9.33 -11.83
N THR A 526 -9.20 9.44 -12.32
CA THR A 526 -8.62 10.73 -12.71
C THR A 526 -7.83 10.62 -14.00
N SER A 527 -7.78 11.69 -14.80
CA SER A 527 -6.85 11.78 -15.92
C SER A 527 -6.47 13.21 -16.28
N PRO A 528 -5.29 13.43 -16.92
CA PRO A 528 -4.82 14.76 -17.28
C PRO A 528 -5.78 15.58 -18.14
N ASN A 529 -6.54 14.92 -19.02
CA ASN A 529 -7.38 15.59 -20.01
C ASN A 529 -8.85 15.74 -19.58
N GLU A 530 -9.29 15.04 -18.53
CA GLU A 530 -10.69 15.02 -18.11
C GLU A 530 -10.89 15.56 -16.69
N THR A 531 -9.89 15.44 -15.82
CA THR A 531 -10.00 15.83 -14.41
C THR A 531 -9.37 17.19 -14.17
N PRO A 532 -10.16 18.22 -13.79
CA PRO A 532 -9.59 19.48 -13.34
C PRO A 532 -8.60 19.25 -12.20
N TRP A 533 -7.45 19.93 -12.25
CA TRP A 533 -6.47 19.95 -11.15
C TRP A 533 -5.93 18.56 -10.77
N PHE A 534 -5.84 17.63 -11.75
CA PHE A 534 -5.38 16.26 -11.53
C PHE A 534 -3.97 16.14 -10.87
N GLU A 535 -3.16 17.19 -10.99
CA GLU A 535 -1.81 17.29 -10.41
C GLU A 535 -1.81 17.58 -8.90
N GLY A 536 -2.90 18.08 -8.33
CA GLY A 536 -3.00 18.43 -6.91
C GLY A 536 -3.06 17.22 -5.98
N PHE A 537 -3.01 17.47 -4.67
CA PHE A 537 -3.04 16.41 -3.65
C PHE A 537 -4.39 15.70 -3.57
N SER A 538 -5.49 16.41 -3.79
CA SER A 538 -6.85 15.89 -3.61
C SER A 538 -7.70 16.09 -4.87
N PRO A 539 -7.32 15.56 -6.04
CA PRO A 539 -8.10 15.74 -7.25
C PRO A 539 -9.47 15.06 -7.08
N GLN A 540 -10.53 15.69 -7.57
CA GLN A 540 -11.88 15.13 -7.49
C GLN A 540 -11.98 13.87 -8.38
N PRO A 541 -12.39 12.71 -7.84
CA PRO A 541 -12.59 11.50 -8.63
C PRO A 541 -13.78 11.65 -9.58
N LEU A 542 -13.57 11.31 -10.85
CA LEU A 542 -14.57 11.24 -11.91
C LEU A 542 -14.62 9.81 -12.45
N PRO A 543 -15.31 8.87 -11.77
CA PRO A 543 -15.29 7.45 -12.12
C PRO A 543 -15.89 7.20 -13.50
N LYS A 544 -15.17 6.42 -14.32
CA LYS A 544 -15.59 6.00 -15.66
C LYS A 544 -15.24 4.54 -15.88
N LEU A 545 -16.22 3.74 -16.28
CA LEU A 545 -16.00 2.32 -16.60
C LEU A 545 -15.22 2.20 -17.91
N ILE A 546 -13.99 1.68 -17.83
CA ILE A 546 -13.09 1.56 -18.98
C ILE A 546 -12.83 0.12 -19.39
N ALA A 547 -12.92 -0.85 -18.48
CA ALA A 547 -12.75 -2.27 -18.80
C ALA A 547 -13.55 -3.19 -17.87
N THR A 548 -13.86 -4.38 -18.36
CA THR A 548 -14.59 -5.43 -17.64
C THR A 548 -13.97 -6.79 -17.90
N TYR A 549 -14.05 -7.69 -16.92
CA TYR A 549 -13.71 -9.10 -17.11
C TYR A 549 -14.67 -9.97 -16.32
N LYS A 550 -15.22 -11.00 -16.95
CA LYS A 550 -16.07 -11.98 -16.27
C LYS A 550 -15.19 -13.10 -15.74
N THR A 551 -15.09 -13.17 -14.42
CA THR A 551 -14.33 -14.20 -13.69
C THR A 551 -15.07 -15.55 -13.70
N HIS A 552 -14.37 -16.65 -13.37
CA HIS A 552 -14.96 -18.00 -13.33
C HIS A 552 -15.97 -18.15 -12.18
N GLY A 553 -15.61 -17.67 -10.99
CA GLY A 553 -16.49 -17.55 -9.83
C GLY A 553 -16.86 -16.09 -9.51
N PRO A 554 -17.65 -15.84 -8.46
CA PRO A 554 -17.94 -14.48 -8.01
C PRO A 554 -16.68 -13.78 -7.51
N ALA A 555 -16.33 -12.61 -8.05
CA ALA A 555 -15.20 -11.81 -7.57
C ALA A 555 -15.46 -11.28 -6.14
N LEU A 556 -14.71 -11.77 -5.16
CA LEU A 556 -14.88 -11.46 -3.73
C LEU A 556 -13.94 -10.36 -3.25
N ALA A 557 -12.67 -10.43 -3.63
CA ALA A 557 -11.63 -9.54 -3.16
C ALA A 557 -10.53 -9.31 -4.20
N LEU A 558 -9.70 -8.30 -3.94
CA LEU A 558 -8.58 -7.91 -4.80
C LEU A 558 -7.33 -7.73 -3.95
N SER A 559 -6.17 -8.08 -4.51
CA SER A 559 -4.88 -7.75 -3.91
C SER A 559 -4.69 -6.24 -3.89
N LYS A 560 -4.18 -5.70 -2.79
CA LYS A 560 -3.65 -4.33 -2.76
C LYS A 560 -2.44 -4.24 -3.69
N GLY A 561 -2.30 -3.10 -4.37
CA GLY A 561 -1.11 -2.80 -5.16
C GLY A 561 0.11 -2.49 -4.29
N LEU A 562 1.29 -2.50 -4.91
CA LEU A 562 2.55 -2.16 -4.25
C LEU A 562 2.51 -0.72 -3.72
N ASP A 563 2.79 -0.52 -2.44
CA ASP A 563 2.84 0.78 -1.76
C ASP A 563 4.09 1.52 -2.20
N ARG A 564 4.00 2.61 -3.00
CA ARG A 564 5.17 3.26 -3.67
C ARG A 564 5.74 4.51 -3.00
N ASP A 565 5.11 4.97 -1.92
CA ASP A 565 5.46 6.18 -1.19
C ASP A 565 5.58 5.96 0.33
N ARG A 566 5.80 4.71 0.76
CA ARG A 566 5.94 4.33 2.17
C ARG A 566 7.41 4.16 2.54
N ALA A 567 7.92 5.07 3.37
CA ALA A 567 9.29 5.07 3.88
C ALA A 567 9.40 4.38 5.26
N VAL A 568 8.33 4.48 6.04
CA VAL A 568 8.29 4.17 7.47
C VAL A 568 6.87 3.77 7.86
N ASP A 569 6.72 2.99 8.92
CA ASP A 569 5.40 2.70 9.49
C ASP A 569 4.97 3.70 10.56
N GLU A 570 3.77 3.49 11.06
CA GLU A 570 3.10 4.34 12.03
C GLU A 570 3.79 4.32 13.41
N SER A 571 4.60 3.30 13.69
CA SER A 571 5.44 3.20 14.91
C SER A 571 6.83 3.81 14.73
N GLY A 572 7.20 4.21 13.50
CA GLY A 572 8.48 4.82 13.19
C GLY A 572 9.58 3.84 12.76
N HIS A 573 9.24 2.59 12.45
CA HIS A 573 10.22 1.64 11.94
C HIS A 573 10.42 1.83 10.43
N GLN A 574 11.67 1.88 10.00
CA GLN A 574 12.02 2.10 8.61
C GLN A 574 11.72 0.86 7.77
N VAL A 575 11.09 1.07 6.61
CA VAL A 575 10.68 0.00 5.69
C VAL A 575 11.46 0.07 4.37
N SER A 576 11.85 1.28 3.97
CA SER A 576 12.46 1.56 2.67
C SER A 576 13.88 2.11 2.82
N VAL A 577 14.71 1.91 1.79
CA VAL A 577 16.13 2.33 1.82
C VAL A 577 16.28 3.84 1.65
N PHE A 578 17.24 4.43 2.37
CA PHE A 578 17.63 5.83 2.21
C PHE A 578 19.04 5.90 1.61
N GLY A 579 19.22 6.64 0.51
CA GLY A 579 20.46 6.57 -0.28
C GLY A 579 21.66 7.36 0.27
N ARG A 580 21.63 7.81 1.53
CA ARG A 580 22.76 8.47 2.19
C ARG A 580 22.98 7.93 3.60
N ILE A 581 24.23 7.74 3.97
CA ILE A 581 24.65 7.31 5.32
C ILE A 581 24.03 8.23 6.38
N GLY A 582 23.38 7.65 7.39
CA GLY A 582 22.69 8.35 8.47
C GLY A 582 21.39 9.02 8.09
N SER A 583 20.98 8.96 6.82
CA SER A 583 19.68 9.45 6.41
C SER A 583 18.62 8.40 6.70
N ARG A 584 17.50 8.86 7.25
CA ARG A 584 16.43 7.99 7.74
C ARG A 584 15.10 8.72 7.79
N PRO A 585 13.95 8.02 7.85
CA PRO A 585 12.70 8.65 8.24
C PRO A 585 12.73 9.07 9.72
N PHE A 586 11.67 9.71 10.19
CA PHE A 586 11.52 9.98 11.62
C PHE A 586 11.30 8.69 12.43
N THR A 587 11.76 8.69 13.68
CA THR A 587 11.35 7.74 14.72
C THR A 587 9.92 8.06 15.17
N GLY A 588 9.24 7.11 15.82
CA GLY A 588 7.88 7.34 16.33
C GLY A 588 7.79 8.55 17.29
N LEU A 589 8.79 8.75 18.15
CA LEU A 589 8.85 9.90 19.06
C LEU A 589 9.01 11.23 18.31
N GLU A 590 9.85 11.27 17.27
CA GLU A 590 10.01 12.45 16.43
C GLU A 590 8.73 12.77 15.65
N MET A 591 8.03 11.75 15.12
CA MET A 591 6.74 11.94 14.48
C MET A 591 5.72 12.53 15.45
N GLN A 592 5.59 11.94 16.64
CA GLN A 592 4.64 12.40 17.66
C GLN A 592 4.85 13.87 18.03
N ARG A 593 6.09 14.36 18.09
CA ARG A 593 6.38 15.78 18.39
C ARG A 593 5.76 16.76 17.38
N LEU A 594 5.41 16.31 16.18
CA LEU A 594 4.72 17.12 15.18
C LEU A 594 3.22 17.30 15.44
N TYR A 595 2.60 16.41 16.22
CA TYR A 595 1.14 16.44 16.41
C TYR A 595 0.66 16.20 17.85
N LEU A 596 1.57 15.91 18.78
CA LEU A 596 1.31 15.76 20.21
C LEU A 596 2.28 16.64 21.01
N ARG A 597 1.74 17.35 22.00
CA ARG A 597 2.50 18.09 23.01
C ARG A 597 1.96 17.81 24.40
N ASP A 598 2.77 18.10 25.42
CA ASP A 598 2.33 18.04 26.80
C ASP A 598 1.10 18.94 26.99
N ASP A 599 0.08 18.39 27.64
CA ASP A 599 -1.18 19.05 27.88
C ASP A 599 -1.04 20.00 29.08
N PRO A 600 -1.05 21.32 28.89
CA PRO A 600 -0.89 22.27 30.00
C PRO A 600 -2.06 22.20 31.00
N ALA A 601 -3.21 21.66 30.60
CA ALA A 601 -4.36 21.47 31.48
C ALA A 601 -4.36 20.11 32.20
N ARG A 602 -3.55 19.14 31.75
CA ARG A 602 -3.46 17.79 32.34
C ARG A 602 -2.00 17.34 32.45
N PRO A 603 -1.31 17.67 33.55
CA PRO A 603 0.09 17.29 33.75
C PRO A 603 0.34 15.78 33.53
N GLY A 604 1.38 15.45 32.77
CA GLY A 604 1.74 14.07 32.43
C GLY A 604 0.92 13.44 31.29
N LYS A 605 -0.06 14.15 30.73
CA LYS A 605 -0.78 13.71 29.52
C LYS A 605 -0.33 14.51 28.30
N LYS A 606 -0.42 13.89 27.13
CA LYS A 606 -0.26 14.58 25.84
C LYS A 606 -1.62 14.93 25.26
N SER A 607 -1.67 16.04 24.52
CA SER A 607 -2.82 16.50 23.75
C SER A 607 -2.43 16.79 22.32
N LEU A 608 -3.42 16.80 21.42
CA LEU A 608 -3.20 17.15 20.02
C LEU A 608 -2.69 18.58 19.91
N TYR A 609 -1.55 18.74 19.25
CA TYR A 609 -1.02 20.03 18.89
C TYR A 609 -1.53 20.43 17.51
N ARG A 610 -2.42 21.42 17.48
CA ARG A 610 -2.99 21.99 16.27
C ARG A 610 -2.47 23.41 16.05
N VAL A 611 -2.35 23.78 14.79
CA VAL A 611 -1.91 25.12 14.38
C VAL A 611 -2.90 25.72 13.40
N ASP A 612 -3.06 27.04 13.47
CA ASP A 612 -3.77 27.80 12.45
C ASP A 612 -2.79 28.72 11.74
N ASP A 613 -2.82 28.72 10.41
CA ASP A 613 -2.00 29.61 9.61
C ASP A 613 -2.68 30.98 9.53
N PRO A 614 -1.94 32.08 9.75
CA PRO A 614 -2.48 33.41 9.52
C PRO A 614 -2.82 33.54 8.02
N LYS A 615 -4.07 33.92 7.71
CA LYS A 615 -4.66 34.13 6.36
C LYS A 615 -3.67 33.81 5.23
N VAL A 616 -3.66 32.54 4.85
CA VAL A 616 -2.75 31.99 3.85
C VAL A 616 -2.94 32.73 2.53
N ASP A 617 -1.85 33.20 1.93
CA ASP A 617 -1.86 33.65 0.54
C ASP A 617 -2.42 32.51 -0.32
N LYS A 618 -3.48 32.81 -1.10
CA LYS A 618 -4.32 31.86 -1.88
C LYS A 618 -3.55 30.84 -2.75
N VAL A 619 -2.24 31.03 -2.95
CA VAL A 619 -1.37 30.19 -3.77
C VAL A 619 -1.00 28.87 -3.08
N MET A 620 -0.90 28.78 -1.75
CA MET A 620 -0.51 27.52 -1.08
C MET A 620 -1.71 26.60 -0.78
N GLU A 621 -2.87 27.18 -0.51
CA GLU A 621 -4.13 26.45 -0.36
C GLU A 621 -4.48 25.70 -1.67
N SER A 622 -4.14 26.30 -2.82
CA SER A 622 -4.29 25.74 -4.17
C SER A 622 -3.73 24.32 -4.39
N TYR A 623 -2.62 23.97 -3.72
CA TYR A 623 -1.98 22.66 -3.86
C TYR A 623 -2.68 21.55 -3.07
N ARG A 624 -3.44 21.93 -2.04
CA ARG A 624 -4.14 21.01 -1.12
C ARG A 624 -5.62 20.87 -1.44
N THR A 625 -6.26 21.97 -1.81
CA THR A 625 -7.72 22.07 -1.95
C THR A 625 -8.09 22.43 -3.39
N THR A 626 -7.87 21.49 -4.31
CA THR A 626 -8.61 21.43 -5.60
C THR A 626 -8.65 22.67 -6.50
N GLU A 627 -7.94 23.77 -6.25
CA GLU A 627 -8.03 24.99 -7.05
C GLU A 627 -6.64 25.51 -7.34
N MET A 628 -5.95 25.10 -8.43
CA MET A 628 -4.85 25.95 -8.91
C MET A 628 -5.46 27.28 -9.37
N GLY A 629 -5.38 28.28 -8.50
CA GLY A 629 -5.72 29.65 -8.85
C GLY A 629 -5.00 30.03 -10.13
N ARG A 630 -5.79 30.49 -11.12
CA ARG A 630 -5.36 31.12 -12.38
C ARG A 630 -3.93 31.68 -12.31
N VAL A 631 -2.95 30.93 -12.79
CA VAL A 631 -1.81 31.55 -13.46
C VAL A 631 -2.24 31.66 -14.91
N LYS A 632 -2.76 32.83 -15.29
CA LYS A 632 -2.81 33.18 -16.72
C LYS A 632 -1.37 33.04 -17.23
N PRO A 633 -1.13 32.37 -18.37
CA PRO A 633 0.17 32.47 -19.00
C PRO A 633 0.42 33.95 -19.26
N GLN A 634 1.54 34.47 -18.73
CA GLN A 634 2.10 35.71 -19.26
C GLN A 634 2.74 35.42 -20.60
#